data_AF-G9MJH1-F1
#
_entry.id   AF-G9MJH1-F1
#
_cell.length_a   1.000
_cell.length_b   1.000
_cell.length_c   1.000
_cell.angle_alpha   90.00
_cell.angle_beta   90.00
_cell.angle_gamma   90.00
#
_symmetry.space_group_name_H-M   'P 1'
#
loop_
_entity.id
_entity.type
_entity.pdbx_description
1 polymer ?
#
loop_
_entity_poly.entity_id
_entity_poly.type
_entity_poly.pdbx_seq_one_letter_code
_entity_poly.pdbx_strand_id
1 'polypeptide(L)'
;MASQAAAKAVGGVVSIAKKQTVQSTGIWETFRKAFALDPNRSNGVPLNPYFRNPTPGALDPLSFDDPVTLPAGDIADNAYWKRDVRRAYPQLSVVTQGDAVSLLTVGSAAQPKVELIGEAGEKALVAAQKEGETGLAKFLEKAPKDVAKDVFVDGLPPVPSGTTLTAGGWDVHKYELNEEQTYGEG
;
A
#
# COMPACT_ATOMS: atom_id res chain seq x y z
N MET A 1 44.34 4.69 8.60
CA MET A 1 42.90 4.80 8.96
C MET A 1 42.22 6.01 8.31
N ALA A 2 42.52 6.31 7.04
CA ALA A 2 42.01 7.51 6.34
C ALA A 2 41.40 7.19 4.95
N SER A 3 40.98 5.94 4.74
CA SER A 3 40.48 5.46 3.44
C SER A 3 39.02 5.03 3.45
N GLN A 4 38.33 5.02 4.60
CA GLN A 4 36.91 4.66 4.69
C GLN A 4 35.96 5.87 4.73
N ALA A 5 36.46 7.09 4.98
CA ALA A 5 35.62 8.29 5.07
C ALA A 5 35.31 8.95 3.71
N ALA A 6 36.00 8.58 2.63
CA ALA A 6 35.85 9.23 1.32
C ALA A 6 34.87 8.51 0.36
N ALA A 7 34.30 7.36 0.76
CA ALA A 7 33.57 6.47 -0.15
C ALA A 7 32.05 6.38 0.10
N LYS A 8 31.47 7.18 1.01
CA LYS A 8 30.02 7.16 1.32
C LYS A 8 29.33 8.49 0.97
N ALA A 9 29.53 8.96 -0.26
CA ALA A 9 28.89 10.17 -0.78
C ALA A 9 28.41 9.95 -2.23
N VAL A 10 27.53 8.96 -2.43
CA VAL A 10 26.92 8.74 -3.75
C VAL A 10 25.67 9.62 -3.94
N GLY A 11 25.18 10.34 -2.91
CA GLY A 11 23.90 11.08 -2.99
C GLY A 11 23.86 12.55 -2.55
N GLY A 12 24.96 13.19 -2.12
CA GLY A 12 24.88 14.49 -1.43
C GLY A 12 25.34 15.72 -2.23
N VAL A 13 26.50 15.63 -2.88
CA VAL A 13 27.18 16.81 -3.45
C VAL A 13 27.38 16.64 -4.95
N VAL A 14 26.56 17.38 -5.72
CA VAL A 14 26.66 17.42 -7.18
C VAL A 14 27.46 18.66 -7.60
N SER A 15 28.47 18.44 -8.44
CA SER A 15 29.29 19.51 -9.00
C SER A 15 28.43 20.55 -9.74
N ILE A 16 28.78 21.83 -9.61
CA ILE A 16 28.01 22.94 -10.21
C ILE A 16 27.86 22.83 -11.74
N ALA A 17 28.87 22.28 -12.43
CA ALA A 17 28.86 22.07 -13.88
C ALA A 17 27.79 21.06 -14.35
N LYS A 18 27.28 20.20 -13.45
CA LYS A 18 26.19 19.26 -13.74
C LYS A 18 24.81 19.86 -13.43
N LYS A 19 24.75 21.09 -12.90
CA LYS A 19 23.50 21.78 -12.57
C LYS A 19 23.10 22.69 -13.74
N GLN A 20 21.84 22.58 -14.17
CA GLN A 20 21.29 23.34 -15.30
C GLN A 20 20.97 24.80 -14.93
N THR A 21 22.00 25.56 -14.55
CA THR A 21 21.89 26.96 -14.12
C THR A 21 22.97 27.83 -14.75
N VAL A 22 22.69 29.12 -14.95
CA VAL A 22 23.64 30.10 -15.49
C VAL A 22 24.84 30.20 -14.56
N GLN A 23 26.05 30.02 -15.09
CA GLN A 23 27.29 30.05 -14.30
C GLN A 23 28.10 31.33 -14.54
N SER A 24 28.95 31.66 -13.57
CA SER A 24 30.03 32.62 -13.77
C SER A 24 31.08 32.02 -14.71
N THR A 25 31.81 32.87 -15.46
CA THR A 25 32.84 32.46 -16.42
C THR A 25 34.12 33.25 -16.22
N GLY A 26 35.26 32.65 -16.64
CA GLY A 26 36.57 33.30 -16.56
C GLY A 26 37.01 33.61 -15.13
N ILE A 27 37.56 34.82 -14.93
CA ILE A 27 38.11 35.28 -13.63
C ILE A 27 37.01 35.32 -12.56
N TRP A 28 35.76 35.63 -12.93
CA TRP A 28 34.65 35.67 -11.98
C TRP A 28 34.29 34.31 -11.39
N GLU A 29 34.51 33.21 -12.13
CA GLU A 29 34.33 31.85 -11.58
C GLU A 29 35.42 31.50 -10.57
N THR A 30 36.66 31.95 -10.80
CA THR A 30 37.75 31.77 -9.81
C THR A 30 37.47 32.55 -8.52
N PHE A 31 36.96 33.77 -8.63
CA PHE A 31 36.54 34.56 -7.47
C PHE A 31 35.36 33.89 -6.74
N ARG A 32 34.33 33.45 -7.46
CA ARG A 32 33.18 32.73 -6.87
C ARG A 32 33.61 31.50 -6.09
N LYS A 33 34.51 30.67 -6.65
CA LYS A 33 35.03 29.48 -5.98
C LYS A 33 35.83 29.79 -4.72
N ALA A 34 36.54 30.91 -4.69
CA ALA A 34 37.34 31.31 -3.53
C ALA A 34 36.50 31.91 -2.39
N PHE A 35 35.41 32.60 -2.71
CA PHE A 35 34.61 33.35 -1.72
C PHE A 35 33.25 32.70 -1.36
N ALA A 36 32.82 31.65 -2.07
CA ALA A 36 31.60 30.92 -1.72
C ALA A 36 31.83 29.93 -0.56
N LEU A 37 30.91 29.90 0.41
CA LEU A 37 30.90 28.91 1.49
C LEU A 37 30.81 27.47 0.98
N ASP A 38 30.04 27.26 -0.10
CA ASP A 38 29.97 26.00 -0.84
C ASP A 38 30.11 26.30 -2.34
N PRO A 39 31.27 26.00 -2.96
CA PRO A 39 31.49 26.18 -4.39
C PRO A 39 30.54 25.37 -5.28
N ASN A 40 29.93 24.30 -4.76
CA ASN A 40 28.96 23.48 -5.49
C ASN A 40 27.55 24.08 -5.48
N ARG A 41 27.26 25.10 -4.65
CA ARG A 41 25.96 25.79 -4.64
C ARG A 41 25.77 26.63 -5.91
N SER A 42 24.60 26.49 -6.54
CA SER A 42 24.19 27.25 -7.74
C SER A 42 23.43 28.53 -7.38
N ASN A 43 23.35 29.48 -8.34
CA ASN A 43 22.55 30.71 -8.21
C ASN A 43 21.04 30.51 -8.44
N GLY A 44 20.61 29.34 -8.94
CA GLY A 44 19.19 29.03 -9.17
C GLY A 44 18.58 29.70 -10.40
N VAL A 45 19.38 30.35 -11.26
CA VAL A 45 18.90 30.97 -12.51
C VAL A 45 18.96 29.92 -13.62
N PRO A 46 17.82 29.48 -14.21
CA PRO A 46 17.83 28.47 -15.27
C PRO A 46 18.53 28.96 -16.54
N LEU A 47 19.04 28.03 -17.35
CA LEU A 47 19.62 28.37 -18.65
C LEU A 47 18.52 28.70 -19.67
N ASN A 48 18.38 29.97 -20.05
CA ASN A 48 17.37 30.43 -21.02
C ASN A 48 17.31 29.62 -22.34
N PRO A 49 18.43 29.17 -22.94
CA PRO A 49 18.38 28.41 -24.20
C PRO A 49 17.71 27.04 -24.09
N TYR A 50 17.69 26.43 -22.90
CA TYR A 50 17.23 25.05 -22.68
C TYR A 50 15.97 24.98 -21.80
N PHE A 51 15.83 25.91 -20.86
CA PHE A 51 14.69 25.92 -19.95
C PHE A 51 13.45 26.40 -20.68
N ARG A 52 12.50 25.48 -20.90
CA ARG A 52 11.20 25.76 -21.57
C ARG A 52 11.38 26.30 -22.99
N ASN A 53 12.42 25.82 -23.68
CA ASN A 53 12.68 26.12 -25.08
C ASN A 53 12.95 24.81 -25.84
N PRO A 54 12.12 24.39 -26.80
CA PRO A 54 10.97 25.11 -27.37
C PRO A 54 9.87 25.39 -26.34
N THR A 55 9.10 26.46 -26.56
CA THR A 55 7.93 26.74 -25.71
C THR A 55 6.92 25.60 -25.86
N PRO A 56 6.10 25.30 -24.84
CA PRO A 56 5.17 24.18 -24.91
C PRO A 56 4.23 24.19 -26.13
N GLY A 57 3.84 25.37 -26.61
CA GLY A 57 2.98 25.53 -27.79
C GLY A 57 3.71 25.58 -29.13
N ALA A 58 5.03 25.48 -29.16
CA ALA A 58 5.83 25.41 -30.39
C ALA A 58 6.03 23.95 -30.86
N LEU A 59 5.61 22.97 -30.06
CA LEU A 59 5.57 21.57 -30.47
C LEU A 59 4.38 21.34 -31.40
N ASP A 60 4.56 20.45 -32.37
CA ASP A 60 3.47 20.05 -33.27
C ASP A 60 2.35 19.38 -32.45
N PRO A 61 1.12 19.91 -32.44
CA PRO A 61 0.01 19.30 -31.70
C PRO A 61 -0.34 17.89 -32.18
N LEU A 62 0.05 17.50 -33.40
CA LEU A 62 -0.18 16.16 -33.96
C LEU A 62 0.93 15.16 -33.59
N SER A 63 1.98 15.61 -32.89
CA SER A 63 3.07 14.71 -32.45
C SER A 63 2.71 13.84 -31.24
N PHE A 64 1.58 14.12 -30.57
CA PHE A 64 1.14 13.41 -29.39
C PHE A 64 0.04 12.41 -29.72
N ASP A 65 0.30 11.15 -29.41
CA ASP A 65 -0.69 10.08 -29.42
C ASP A 65 -1.04 9.70 -27.97
N ASP A 66 -2.34 9.54 -27.69
CA ASP A 66 -2.80 9.10 -26.38
C ASP A 66 -2.25 7.70 -26.07
N PRO A 67 -1.48 7.52 -24.97
CA PRO A 67 -0.93 6.22 -24.65
C PRO A 67 -2.04 5.27 -24.21
N VAL A 68 -2.03 4.07 -24.78
CA VAL A 68 -2.94 3.00 -24.41
C VAL A 68 -2.15 1.80 -23.92
N THR A 69 -2.62 1.15 -22.85
CA THR A 69 -1.97 -0.04 -22.29
C THR A 69 -2.65 -1.30 -22.81
N LEU A 70 -1.85 -2.33 -23.14
CA LEU A 70 -2.39 -3.67 -23.35
C LEU A 70 -2.56 -4.36 -21.98
N PRO A 71 -3.71 -5.02 -21.71
CA PRO A 71 -4.77 -5.41 -22.65
C PRO A 71 -5.93 -4.40 -22.82
N ALA A 72 -5.92 -3.26 -22.14
CA ALA A 72 -7.05 -2.32 -22.13
C ALA A 72 -7.36 -1.68 -23.50
N GLY A 73 -6.34 -1.51 -24.36
CA GLY A 73 -6.46 -0.97 -25.70
C GLY A 73 -6.80 -1.95 -26.82
N ASP A 74 -6.94 -3.24 -26.51
CA ASP A 74 -7.19 -4.25 -27.55
C ASP A 74 -8.60 -4.09 -28.14
N ILE A 75 -8.72 -4.25 -29.46
CA ILE A 75 -9.97 -4.15 -30.22
C ILE A 75 -10.70 -5.49 -30.22
N ALA A 76 -9.96 -6.61 -30.12
CA ALA A 76 -10.50 -7.96 -30.02
C ALA A 76 -10.49 -8.45 -28.57
N ASP A 77 -11.39 -9.37 -28.22
CA ASP A 77 -11.47 -10.07 -26.92
C ASP A 77 -11.53 -9.21 -25.65
N ASN A 78 -11.71 -7.91 -25.81
CA ASN A 78 -11.71 -6.92 -24.76
C ASN A 78 -13.17 -6.50 -24.50
N ALA A 79 -13.91 -7.33 -23.75
CA ALA A 79 -15.28 -7.01 -23.36
C ALA A 79 -15.32 -6.19 -22.05
N TYR A 80 -16.11 -5.10 -22.01
CA TYR A 80 -16.11 -4.17 -20.87
C TYR A 80 -16.45 -4.83 -19.52
N TRP A 81 -17.38 -5.77 -19.49
CA TRP A 81 -17.79 -6.44 -18.26
C TRP A 81 -16.66 -7.25 -17.58
N LYS A 82 -15.65 -7.72 -18.34
CA LYS A 82 -14.49 -8.43 -17.78
C LYS A 82 -13.52 -7.49 -17.05
N ARG A 83 -13.53 -6.20 -17.39
CA ARG A 83 -12.66 -5.16 -16.81
C ARG A 83 -13.43 -4.14 -15.98
N ASP A 84 -14.72 -4.37 -15.74
CA ASP A 84 -15.57 -3.47 -14.96
C ASP A 84 -15.33 -3.63 -13.46
N VAL A 85 -14.20 -3.11 -12.99
CA VAL A 85 -13.83 -3.11 -11.56
C VAL A 85 -14.78 -2.29 -10.69
N ARG A 86 -15.48 -1.31 -11.30
CA ARG A 86 -16.45 -0.47 -10.59
C ARG A 86 -17.65 -1.28 -10.10
N ARG A 87 -18.09 -2.28 -10.86
CA ARG A 87 -19.19 -3.18 -10.47
C ARG A 87 -18.72 -4.41 -9.71
N ALA A 88 -17.46 -4.81 -9.89
CA ALA A 88 -16.83 -5.90 -9.15
C ALA A 88 -16.23 -5.44 -7.80
N TYR A 89 -16.88 -4.48 -7.12
CA TYR A 89 -16.41 -4.01 -5.82
C TYR A 89 -16.71 -5.05 -4.73
N PRO A 90 -15.83 -5.21 -3.72
CA PRO A 90 -16.10 -6.10 -2.59
C PRO A 90 -17.29 -5.58 -1.78
N GLN A 91 -18.25 -6.46 -1.49
CA GLN A 91 -19.41 -6.11 -0.69
C GLN A 91 -19.03 -5.98 0.79
N LEU A 92 -19.69 -5.05 1.48
CA LEU A 92 -19.54 -4.88 2.93
C LEU A 92 -20.16 -6.09 3.65
N SER A 93 -19.34 -6.86 4.37
CA SER A 93 -19.84 -7.92 5.26
C SER A 93 -20.15 -7.34 6.63
N VAL A 94 -21.44 -7.34 7.00
CA VAL A 94 -21.90 -6.94 8.34
C VAL A 94 -22.27 -8.20 9.11
N VAL A 95 -21.66 -8.39 10.28
CA VAL A 95 -21.91 -9.54 11.15
C VAL A 95 -22.60 -9.02 12.41
N THR A 96 -23.84 -9.46 12.64
CA THR A 96 -24.58 -9.16 13.87
C THR A 96 -24.25 -10.16 14.97
N GLN A 97 -24.67 -9.88 16.21
CA GLN A 97 -24.52 -10.86 17.30
C GLN A 97 -25.27 -12.17 17.01
N GLY A 98 -26.41 -12.10 16.33
CA GLY A 98 -27.16 -13.29 15.93
C GLY A 98 -26.43 -14.12 14.87
N ASP A 99 -25.78 -13.45 13.91
CA ASP A 99 -24.95 -14.13 12.90
C ASP A 99 -23.72 -14.79 13.52
N ALA A 100 -23.11 -14.17 14.54
CA ALA A 100 -22.01 -14.79 15.27
C ALA A 100 -22.47 -16.03 16.05
N VAL A 101 -23.63 -15.98 16.71
CA VAL A 101 -24.21 -17.13 17.41
C VAL A 101 -24.53 -18.27 16.44
N SER A 102 -25.10 -17.96 15.28
CA SER A 102 -25.42 -18.97 14.27
C SER A 102 -24.17 -19.65 13.73
N LEU A 103 -23.11 -18.90 13.42
CA LEU A 103 -21.82 -19.45 13.01
C LEU A 103 -21.21 -20.36 14.09
N LEU A 104 -21.36 -20.01 15.38
CA LEU A 104 -20.86 -20.83 16.49
C LEU A 104 -21.66 -22.13 16.68
N THR A 105 -22.97 -22.11 16.41
CA THR A 105 -23.86 -23.28 16.56
C THR A 105 -23.79 -24.24 15.37
N VAL A 106 -24.02 -23.75 14.15
CA VAL A 106 -24.11 -24.60 12.95
C VAL A 106 -22.78 -24.76 12.22
N GLY A 107 -21.82 -23.87 12.47
CA GLY A 107 -20.53 -23.82 11.78
C GLY A 107 -20.53 -22.90 10.56
N SER A 108 -19.50 -23.04 9.73
CA SER A 108 -19.33 -22.27 8.49
C SER A 108 -19.38 -23.18 7.27
N ALA A 109 -19.49 -22.59 6.07
CA ALA A 109 -19.41 -23.36 4.83
C ALA A 109 -18.07 -24.13 4.67
N ALA A 110 -16.99 -23.61 5.25
CA ALA A 110 -15.68 -24.28 5.23
C ALA A 110 -15.57 -25.38 6.29
N GLN A 111 -16.23 -25.22 7.43
CA GLN A 111 -16.22 -26.15 8.57
C GLN A 111 -17.63 -26.29 9.16
N PRO A 112 -18.48 -27.16 8.60
CA PRO A 112 -19.83 -27.39 9.11
C PRO A 112 -19.76 -28.25 10.40
N LYS A 113 -20.50 -27.84 11.44
CA LYS A 113 -20.61 -28.61 12.71
C LYS A 113 -21.85 -29.50 12.75
N VAL A 114 -22.87 -29.14 11.96
CA VAL A 114 -24.14 -29.86 11.85
C VAL A 114 -24.38 -30.17 10.37
N GLU A 115 -24.86 -31.37 10.07
CA GLU A 115 -25.28 -31.73 8.71
C GLU A 115 -26.58 -30.98 8.36
N LEU A 116 -26.45 -29.92 7.58
CA LEU A 116 -27.57 -29.06 7.16
C LEU A 116 -28.28 -29.63 5.91
N ILE A 117 -28.70 -30.89 5.95
CA ILE A 117 -29.36 -31.55 4.81
C ILE A 117 -30.88 -31.57 5.02
N GLY A 118 -31.62 -31.00 4.06
CA GLY A 118 -33.10 -31.01 4.02
C GLY A 118 -33.76 -30.17 5.14
N GLU A 119 -35.02 -30.49 5.45
CA GLU A 119 -35.83 -29.73 6.43
C GLU A 119 -35.21 -29.65 7.84
N ALA A 120 -34.40 -30.65 8.22
CA ALA A 120 -33.73 -30.66 9.52
C ALA A 120 -32.66 -29.55 9.60
N GLY A 121 -31.96 -29.28 8.49
CA GLY A 121 -30.99 -28.19 8.38
C GLY A 121 -31.66 -26.82 8.43
N GLU A 122 -32.78 -26.64 7.73
CA GLU A 122 -33.55 -25.39 7.78
C GLU A 122 -34.07 -25.10 9.19
N LYS A 123 -34.59 -26.12 9.89
CA LYS A 123 -35.05 -25.98 11.28
C LYS A 123 -33.89 -25.63 12.22
N ALA A 124 -32.70 -26.20 12.01
CA ALA A 124 -31.51 -25.87 12.80
C ALA A 124 -31.04 -24.42 12.58
N LEU A 125 -31.08 -23.91 11.35
CA LEU A 125 -30.75 -22.52 11.04
C LEU A 125 -31.74 -21.53 11.68
N VAL A 126 -33.04 -21.82 11.60
CA VAL A 126 -34.08 -20.99 12.21
C VAL A 126 -33.96 -21.01 13.74
N ALA A 127 -33.63 -22.16 14.34
CA ALA A 127 -33.40 -22.26 15.77
C ALA A 127 -32.18 -21.43 16.22
N ALA A 128 -31.08 -21.51 15.47
CA ALA A 128 -29.87 -20.74 15.74
C ALA A 128 -30.09 -19.23 15.61
N GLN A 129 -30.89 -18.78 14.63
CA GLN A 129 -31.25 -17.38 14.47
C GLN A 129 -32.07 -16.85 15.65
N LYS A 130 -33.06 -17.63 16.12
CA LYS A 130 -33.86 -17.29 17.30
C LYS A 130 -33.04 -17.25 18.59
N GLU A 131 -32.07 -18.15 18.72
CA GLU A 131 -31.16 -18.14 19.87
C GLU A 131 -30.26 -16.89 19.84
N GLY A 132 -29.85 -16.46 18.64
CA GLY A 132 -29.10 -15.23 18.41
C GLY A 132 -29.79 -13.94 18.87
N GLU A 133 -31.14 -13.89 18.85
CA GLU A 133 -31.92 -12.74 19.37
C GLU A 133 -31.76 -12.55 20.88
N THR A 134 -31.42 -13.61 21.60
CA THR A 134 -31.20 -13.55 23.06
C THR A 134 -29.84 -12.92 23.43
N GLY A 135 -28.96 -12.73 22.44
CA GLY A 135 -27.65 -12.11 22.56
C GLY A 135 -26.51 -13.09 22.78
N LEU A 136 -25.32 -12.72 22.30
CA LEU A 136 -24.11 -13.57 22.35
C LEU A 136 -23.73 -13.98 23.79
N ALA A 137 -23.92 -13.10 24.77
CA ALA A 137 -23.58 -13.37 26.17
C ALA A 137 -24.38 -14.55 26.74
N LYS A 138 -25.70 -14.60 26.51
CA LYS A 138 -26.57 -15.68 27.00
C LYS A 138 -26.28 -17.01 26.31
N PHE A 139 -25.86 -16.95 25.04
CA PHE A 139 -25.40 -18.14 24.33
C PHE A 139 -24.11 -18.70 24.95
N LEU A 140 -23.11 -17.85 25.21
CA LEU A 140 -21.84 -18.28 25.80
C LEU A 140 -21.98 -18.83 27.23
N GLU A 141 -22.94 -18.34 28.02
CA GLU A 141 -23.26 -18.92 29.35
C GLU A 141 -23.76 -20.38 29.27
N LYS A 142 -24.49 -20.70 28.19
CA LYS A 142 -25.07 -22.04 27.98
C LYS A 142 -24.17 -22.95 27.15
N ALA A 143 -23.29 -22.37 26.33
CA ALA A 143 -22.47 -23.10 25.39
C ALA A 143 -21.39 -23.93 26.10
N PRO A 144 -21.01 -25.09 25.54
CA PRO A 144 -19.88 -25.85 26.04
C PRO A 144 -18.58 -25.06 25.91
N LYS A 145 -17.66 -25.25 26.87
CA LYS A 145 -16.39 -24.49 26.97
C LYS A 145 -15.50 -24.58 25.74
N ASP A 146 -15.75 -25.55 24.86
CA ASP A 146 -14.99 -25.74 23.64
C ASP A 146 -15.40 -24.79 22.50
N VAL A 147 -16.61 -24.23 22.52
CA VAL A 147 -17.09 -23.29 21.48
C VAL A 147 -16.28 -21.98 21.46
N ALA A 148 -15.77 -21.56 22.62
CA ALA A 148 -14.91 -20.39 22.71
C ALA A 148 -13.52 -20.63 22.10
N LYS A 149 -13.08 -21.90 21.96
CA LYS A 149 -11.77 -22.23 21.39
C LYS A 149 -11.72 -22.03 19.88
N ASP A 150 -12.87 -22.03 19.20
CA ASP A 150 -12.96 -21.81 17.76
C ASP A 150 -12.57 -20.38 17.33
N VAL A 151 -12.64 -19.42 18.26
CA VAL A 151 -12.21 -18.03 18.04
C VAL A 151 -10.72 -17.86 18.31
N PHE A 152 -10.11 -18.80 19.04
CA PHE A 152 -8.70 -18.75 19.40
C PHE A 152 -7.84 -19.46 18.38
N VAL A 153 -6.64 -18.93 18.19
CA VAL A 153 -5.59 -19.58 17.40
C VAL A 153 -4.66 -20.24 18.41
N ASP A 154 -4.57 -21.57 18.38
CA ASP A 154 -3.78 -22.37 19.33
C ASP A 154 -4.07 -22.07 20.82
N GLY A 155 -5.32 -21.72 21.14
CA GLY A 155 -5.76 -21.39 22.50
C GLY A 155 -5.38 -19.99 22.98
N LEU A 156 -4.80 -19.16 22.10
CA LEU A 156 -4.50 -17.74 22.35
C LEU A 156 -5.46 -16.85 21.56
N PRO A 157 -5.73 -15.61 22.04
CA PRO A 157 -6.46 -14.62 21.27
C PRO A 157 -5.73 -14.31 19.96
N PRO A 158 -6.47 -14.11 18.85
CA PRO A 158 -5.84 -13.72 17.59
C PRO A 158 -5.14 -12.37 17.76
N VAL A 159 -3.93 -12.27 17.20
CA VAL A 159 -3.19 -11.01 17.14
C VAL A 159 -3.80 -10.10 16.05
N PRO A 160 -3.68 -8.76 16.16
CA PRO A 160 -4.13 -7.86 15.11
C PRO A 160 -3.46 -8.23 13.79
N SER A 161 -4.24 -8.32 12.70
CA SER A 161 -3.70 -8.54 11.37
C SER A 161 -2.86 -7.33 10.94
N GLY A 162 -1.70 -7.59 10.32
CA GLY A 162 -0.88 -6.54 9.71
C GLY A 162 -1.61 -5.80 8.59
N THR A 163 -1.03 -4.67 8.14
CA THR A 163 -1.66 -3.78 7.14
C THR A 163 -1.30 -4.13 5.71
N THR A 164 -0.31 -5.01 5.50
CA THR A 164 0.31 -5.20 4.19
C THR A 164 0.53 -6.69 3.90
N LEU A 165 0.14 -7.13 2.70
CA LEU A 165 0.23 -8.52 2.24
C LEU A 165 1.44 -8.76 1.30
N THR A 166 2.40 -7.83 1.22
CA THR A 166 3.51 -7.86 0.25
C THR A 166 4.44 -9.05 0.43
N ALA A 167 4.56 -9.60 1.63
CA ALA A 167 5.44 -10.74 1.93
C ALA A 167 4.70 -12.09 1.97
N GLY A 168 3.46 -12.17 1.45
CA GLY A 168 2.64 -13.39 1.49
C GLY A 168 1.98 -13.65 2.85
N GLY A 169 2.09 -12.71 3.79
CA GLY A 169 1.38 -12.68 5.07
C GLY A 169 1.10 -11.24 5.48
N TRP A 170 0.10 -11.05 6.34
CA TRP A 170 -0.22 -9.74 6.90
C TRP A 170 0.84 -9.35 7.95
N ASP A 171 1.82 -8.53 7.57
CA ASP A 171 2.84 -8.00 8.49
C ASP A 171 2.66 -6.49 8.69
N VAL A 172 3.12 -5.99 9.83
CA VAL A 172 3.23 -4.55 10.10
C VAL A 172 4.58 -4.11 9.55
N HIS A 173 4.61 -2.98 8.82
CA HIS A 173 5.87 -2.41 8.36
C HIS A 173 6.83 -2.22 9.53
N LYS A 174 7.90 -3.03 9.57
CA LYS A 174 8.94 -2.92 10.59
C LYS A 174 9.69 -1.62 10.37
N TYR A 175 9.87 -0.86 11.44
CA TYR A 175 10.72 0.32 11.39
C TYR A 175 12.17 -0.12 11.23
N GLU A 176 12.76 0.22 10.09
CA GLU A 176 14.17 0.01 9.81
C GLU A 176 14.87 1.37 9.76
N LEU A 177 16.01 1.47 10.45
CA LEU A 177 16.87 2.63 10.32
C LEU A 177 17.59 2.52 8.98
N ASN A 178 17.42 3.52 8.11
CA ASN A 178 18.17 3.61 6.87
C ASN A 178 19.67 3.61 7.18
N GLU A 179 20.45 2.84 6.41
CA GLU A 179 21.92 2.81 6.51
C GLU A 179 22.57 4.16 6.16
N GLU A 180 21.84 5.00 5.43
CA GLU A 180 22.17 6.39 5.13
C GLU A 180 21.18 7.31 5.86
N GLN A 181 21.62 7.87 6.97
CA GLN A 181 20.84 8.84 7.73
C GLN A 181 20.99 10.23 7.12
N THR A 182 19.86 10.94 6.94
CA THR A 182 19.83 12.31 6.40
C THR A 182 20.49 13.31 7.35
N TYR A 183 20.47 13.02 8.65
CA TYR A 183 21.17 13.78 9.67
C TYR A 183 22.41 13.00 10.11
N GLY A 184 23.51 13.70 10.37
CA GLY A 184 24.73 13.07 10.89
C GLY A 184 24.52 12.44 12.26
N GLU A 185 25.52 11.67 12.73
CA GLU A 185 25.55 11.22 14.12
C GLU A 185 25.65 12.46 15.03
N GLY A 186 24.70 12.60 15.95
CA GLY A 186 24.59 13.76 16.85
C GLY A 186 25.71 13.84 17.88
#